data_AF-A0A3C0Y2N8-F1
#
_entry.id   AF-A0A3C0Y2N8-F1
#
_cell.length_a   1.000
_cell.length_b   1.000
_cell.length_c   1.000
_cell.angle_alpha   90.00
_cell.angle_beta   90.00
_cell.angle_gamma   90.00
#
_symmetry.space_group_name_H-M   'P 1'
#
loop_
_entity.id
_entity.type
_entity.pdbx_description
1 polymer ?
#
loop_
_entity_poly.entity_id
_entity_poly.type
_entity_poly.pdbx_seq_one_letter_code
_entity_poly.pdbx_strand_id
1 'polypeptide(L)'
;RIAPFMQHCALARIKGTGGMAGSIMSHDFVEAALMRRAGYHVWLVADLVGSYEQQPPDLLAELQRDRRWCQGNLQNSRLIAEPGIHPVHRSMFGTGAMAYLSAPLWLCFLTLGTALWLSGSPMVADWALLPGELVSLWSWTLCLLFLPRILGIAAVLLKREQQAYGGTANLLRSALLETLIALLQAPIRMLAHSLFVAVALTGLKLEWKSPPREA
;
A
#
# COMPACT_ATOMS: atom_id res chain seq x y z
N ARG A 1 -1.74 30.30 -3.34
CA ARG A 1 -1.90 28.82 -3.31
C ARG A 1 -2.36 28.28 -4.67
N ILE A 2 -3.50 28.75 -5.21
CA ILE A 2 -4.04 28.26 -6.49
C ILE A 2 -3.16 28.64 -7.70
N ALA A 3 -2.71 29.90 -7.81
CA ALA A 3 -1.90 30.35 -8.95
C ALA A 3 -0.65 29.49 -9.23
N PRO A 4 0.25 29.20 -8.25
CA PRO A 4 1.41 28.36 -8.51
C PRO A 4 1.03 26.91 -8.83
N PHE A 5 -0.01 26.38 -8.20
CA PHE A 5 -0.53 25.04 -8.52
C PHE A 5 -1.00 24.97 -9.98
N MET A 6 -1.80 25.93 -10.44
CA MET A 6 -2.26 26.01 -11.82
C MET A 6 -1.11 26.16 -12.83
N GLN A 7 -0.03 26.86 -12.45
CA GLN A 7 1.13 27.07 -13.32
C GLN A 7 2.04 25.84 -13.44
N HIS A 8 2.17 25.05 -12.37
CA HIS A 8 3.21 24.02 -12.28
C HIS A 8 2.69 22.58 -12.24
N CYS A 9 1.42 22.37 -11.87
CA CYS A 9 0.84 21.04 -11.65
C CYS A 9 -0.01 20.54 -12.82
N ALA A 10 0.12 21.12 -14.01
CA ALA A 10 -0.53 20.60 -15.21
C ALA A 10 -0.01 19.19 -15.52
N LEU A 11 -0.90 18.20 -15.49
CA LEU A 11 -0.55 16.79 -15.64
C LEU A 11 -0.46 16.42 -17.11
N ALA A 12 0.77 16.26 -17.61
CA ALA A 12 1.00 15.69 -18.93
C ALA A 12 0.61 14.20 -18.93
N ARG A 13 0.05 13.72 -20.05
CA ARG A 13 -0.19 12.28 -20.24
C ARG A 13 1.14 11.55 -20.36
N ILE A 14 1.24 10.40 -19.72
CA ILE A 14 2.41 9.53 -19.84
C ILE A 14 2.41 8.94 -21.26
N LYS A 15 3.47 9.21 -22.02
CA LYS A 15 3.63 8.74 -23.41
C LYS A 15 3.70 7.21 -23.49
N GLY A 16 3.18 6.65 -24.58
CA GLY A 16 3.26 5.22 -24.89
C GLY A 16 1.88 4.59 -25.12
N THR A 17 1.87 3.26 -25.19
CA THR A 17 0.68 2.42 -25.36
C THR A 17 0.57 1.43 -24.18
N GLY A 18 -0.61 0.86 -23.94
CA GLY A 18 -0.84 -0.13 -22.87
C GLY A 18 -1.27 0.48 -21.52
N GLY A 19 -1.36 -0.37 -20.49
CA GLY A 19 -1.96 -0.02 -19.18
C GLY A 19 -1.19 1.01 -18.35
N MET A 20 0.11 1.18 -18.63
CA MET A 20 1.00 2.12 -17.96
C MET A 20 1.19 3.46 -18.70
N ALA A 21 0.39 3.73 -19.73
CA ALA A 21 0.37 5.00 -20.47
C ALA A 21 -0.99 5.69 -20.33
N GLY A 22 -1.03 6.99 -20.63
CA GLY A 22 -2.27 7.77 -20.59
C GLY A 22 -2.31 8.80 -19.46
N SER A 23 -3.52 9.11 -18.99
CA SER A 23 -3.75 10.09 -17.93
C SER A 23 -3.32 9.55 -16.56
N ILE A 24 -2.66 10.38 -15.78
CA ILE A 24 -2.21 10.06 -14.42
C ILE A 24 -3.44 9.87 -13.52
N MET A 25 -3.59 8.67 -12.95
CA MET A 25 -4.74 8.35 -12.08
C MET A 25 -4.51 8.82 -10.63
N SER A 26 -3.33 8.54 -10.08
CA SER A 26 -2.91 8.97 -8.74
C SER A 26 -2.12 10.28 -8.84
N HIS A 27 -2.83 11.37 -9.05
CA HIS A 27 -2.26 12.68 -9.39
C HIS A 27 -1.64 13.41 -8.21
N ASP A 28 -2.21 13.26 -7.01
CA ASP A 28 -1.73 13.82 -5.75
C ASP A 28 -0.20 13.75 -5.55
N PHE A 29 0.37 12.56 -5.73
CA PHE A 29 1.80 12.32 -5.59
C PHE A 29 2.62 13.06 -6.65
N VAL A 30 2.10 13.14 -7.88
CA VAL A 30 2.76 13.81 -9.00
C VAL A 30 2.69 15.32 -8.82
N GLU A 31 1.54 15.85 -8.44
CA GLU A 31 1.35 17.28 -8.18
C GLU A 31 2.24 17.76 -7.03
N ALA A 32 2.36 16.99 -5.96
CA ALA A 32 3.31 17.27 -4.89
C ALA A 32 4.76 17.32 -5.40
N ALA A 33 5.16 16.36 -6.24
CA ALA A 33 6.49 16.33 -6.83
C ALA A 33 6.74 17.51 -7.78
N LEU A 34 5.71 17.92 -8.55
CA LEU A 34 5.75 19.07 -9.44
C LEU A 34 5.85 20.40 -8.67
N MET A 35 5.10 20.56 -7.59
CA MET A 35 5.24 21.70 -6.68
C MET A 35 6.65 21.79 -6.12
N ARG A 36 7.21 20.65 -5.69
CA ARG A 36 8.59 20.61 -5.19
C ARG A 36 9.60 20.97 -6.27
N ARG A 37 9.40 20.49 -7.51
CA ARG A 37 10.23 20.84 -8.67
C ARG A 37 10.17 22.33 -9.00
N ALA A 38 9.03 22.99 -8.77
CA ALA A 38 8.85 24.42 -8.94
C ALA A 38 9.44 25.29 -7.80
N GLY A 39 10.15 24.68 -6.84
CA GLY A 39 10.81 25.40 -5.75
C GLY A 39 9.96 25.58 -4.50
N TYR A 40 8.73 25.07 -4.48
CA TYR A 40 7.86 25.15 -3.30
C TYR A 40 8.20 24.04 -2.29
N HIS A 41 7.78 24.25 -1.05
CA HIS A 41 7.79 23.20 -0.02
C HIS A 41 6.41 22.55 0.06
N VAL A 42 6.40 21.22 0.18
CA VAL A 42 5.19 20.43 0.39
C VAL A 42 5.26 19.85 1.80
N TRP A 43 4.22 20.08 2.58
CA TRP A 43 4.14 19.65 3.98
C TRP A 43 2.95 18.72 4.15
N LEU A 44 3.16 17.63 4.90
CA LEU A 44 2.09 16.79 5.40
C LEU A 44 1.63 17.38 6.74
N VAL A 45 0.39 17.85 6.78
CA VAL A 45 -0.19 18.52 7.94
C VAL A 45 -1.26 17.60 8.53
N ALA A 46 -0.89 16.81 9.53
CA ALA A 46 -1.72 15.73 10.10
C ALA A 46 -2.69 16.20 11.20
N ASP A 47 -2.56 17.44 11.65
CA ASP A 47 -3.32 18.07 12.74
C ASP A 47 -4.53 18.89 12.24
N LEU A 48 -4.77 18.93 10.93
CA LEU A 48 -5.95 19.57 10.36
C LEU A 48 -7.20 18.73 10.62
N VAL A 49 -8.18 19.32 11.31
CA VAL A 49 -9.51 18.76 11.53
C VAL A 49 -10.50 19.23 10.47
N GLY A 50 -11.60 18.49 10.26
CA GLY A 50 -12.69 18.90 9.37
C GLY A 50 -12.69 18.28 7.97
N SER A 51 -11.77 17.35 7.68
CA SER A 51 -11.82 16.52 6.47
C SER A 51 -12.16 15.07 6.87
N TYR A 52 -13.35 14.61 6.50
CA TYR A 52 -13.80 13.24 6.78
C TYR A 52 -14.05 12.53 5.45
N GLU A 53 -13.43 11.38 5.27
CA GLU A 53 -13.68 10.51 4.12
C GLU A 53 -14.26 9.19 4.62
N GLN A 54 -15.32 8.72 3.98
CA GLN A 54 -15.93 7.45 4.31
C GLN A 54 -15.07 6.30 3.77
N GLN A 55 -14.78 5.32 4.61
CA GLN A 55 -14.08 4.12 4.17
C GLN A 55 -15.01 3.24 3.29
N PRO A 56 -14.49 2.49 2.31
CA PRO A 56 -15.32 1.58 1.53
C PRO A 56 -16.11 0.63 2.44
N PRO A 57 -17.39 0.37 2.14
CA PRO A 57 -18.30 -0.36 3.03
C PRO A 57 -17.98 -1.86 3.13
N ASP A 58 -17.30 -2.42 2.13
CA ASP A 58 -16.97 -3.83 2.05
C ASP A 58 -15.62 -4.07 1.32
N LEU A 59 -15.13 -5.31 1.41
CA LEU A 59 -13.86 -5.72 0.82
C LEU A 59 -13.84 -5.56 -0.71
N LEU A 60 -14.97 -5.79 -1.40
CA LEU A 60 -15.01 -5.67 -2.86
C LEU A 60 -14.89 -4.21 -3.30
N ALA A 61 -15.60 -3.30 -2.64
CA ALA A 61 -15.51 -1.87 -2.86
C ALA A 61 -14.08 -1.35 -2.58
N GLU A 62 -13.44 -1.87 -1.53
CA GLU A 62 -12.05 -1.56 -1.22
C GLU A 62 -11.10 -2.05 -2.33
N LEU A 63 -11.21 -3.32 -2.76
CA LEU A 63 -10.38 -3.88 -3.81
C LEU A 63 -10.56 -3.15 -5.16
N GLN A 64 -11.77 -2.67 -5.45
CA GLN A 64 -12.01 -1.84 -6.64
C GLN A 64 -11.29 -0.49 -6.56
N ARG A 65 -11.23 0.13 -5.37
CA ARG A 65 -10.46 1.36 -5.14
C ARG A 65 -8.96 1.09 -5.26
N ASP A 66 -8.47 0.04 -4.59
CA ASP A 66 -7.07 -0.36 -4.62
C ASP A 66 -6.58 -0.71 -6.01
N ARG A 67 -7.45 -1.27 -6.87
CA ARG A 67 -7.11 -1.50 -8.27
C ARG A 67 -6.72 -0.21 -9.01
N ARG A 68 -7.46 0.87 -8.78
CA ARG A 68 -7.15 2.20 -9.37
C ARG A 68 -5.83 2.72 -8.84
N TRP A 69 -5.60 2.59 -7.54
CA TRP A 69 -4.36 2.99 -6.90
C TRP A 69 -3.17 2.17 -7.37
N CYS A 70 -3.33 0.85 -7.56
CA CYS A 70 -2.31 -0.03 -8.13
C CYS A 70 -1.92 0.44 -9.54
N GLN A 71 -2.89 0.67 -10.41
CA GLN A 71 -2.61 1.15 -11.76
C GLN A 71 -1.93 2.53 -11.75
N GLY A 72 -2.43 3.47 -10.94
CA GLY A 72 -1.84 4.80 -10.80
C GLY A 72 -0.42 4.79 -10.24
N ASN A 73 -0.14 3.97 -9.23
CA ASN A 73 1.20 3.84 -8.65
C ASN A 73 2.20 3.20 -9.62
N LEU A 74 1.79 2.17 -10.36
CA LEU A 74 2.63 1.57 -11.40
C LEU A 74 2.88 2.56 -12.56
N GLN A 75 1.88 3.35 -12.94
CA GLN A 75 2.06 4.45 -13.90
C GLN A 75 3.07 5.49 -13.38
N ASN A 76 2.91 5.93 -12.14
CA ASN A 76 3.78 6.94 -11.51
C ASN A 76 5.23 6.46 -11.36
N SER A 77 5.47 5.15 -11.27
CA SER A 77 6.83 4.59 -11.25
C SER A 77 7.67 5.01 -12.47
N ARG A 78 7.03 5.27 -13.62
CA ARG A 78 7.70 5.77 -14.83
C ARG A 78 8.28 7.17 -14.66
N LEU A 79 7.77 7.94 -13.69
CA LEU A 79 8.22 9.29 -13.39
C LEU A 79 9.43 9.31 -12.42
N ILE A 80 9.89 8.15 -11.94
CA ILE A 80 11.12 8.06 -11.11
C ILE A 80 12.32 8.64 -11.84
N ALA A 81 12.44 8.37 -13.15
CA ALA A 81 13.54 8.86 -13.99
C ALA A 81 13.32 10.29 -14.53
N GLU A 82 12.17 10.91 -14.25
CA GLU A 82 11.84 12.23 -14.76
C GLU A 82 12.84 13.29 -14.24
N PRO A 83 13.39 14.15 -15.11
CA PRO A 83 14.30 15.22 -14.71
C PRO A 83 13.64 16.25 -13.77
N GLY A 84 14.44 16.75 -12.82
CA GLY A 84 14.02 17.78 -11.87
C GLY A 84 13.14 17.29 -10.72
N ILE A 85 12.79 16.00 -10.66
CA ILE A 85 12.09 15.43 -9.50
C ILE A 85 13.09 15.17 -8.37
N HIS A 86 12.76 15.67 -7.17
CA HIS A 86 13.59 15.51 -5.98
C HIS A 86 13.67 14.03 -5.53
N PRO A 87 14.82 13.56 -4.99
CA PRO A 87 15.00 12.16 -4.58
C PRO A 87 13.88 11.60 -3.68
N VAL A 88 13.40 12.38 -2.71
CA VAL A 88 12.29 11.98 -1.83
C VAL A 88 11.03 11.58 -2.61
N HIS A 89 10.64 12.34 -3.65
CA HIS A 89 9.48 12.00 -4.47
C HIS A 89 9.75 10.80 -5.40
N ARG A 90 11.00 10.61 -5.84
CA ARG A 90 11.40 9.40 -6.57
C ARG A 90 11.27 8.16 -5.70
N SER A 91 11.73 8.23 -4.45
CA SER A 91 11.56 7.17 -3.46
C SER A 91 10.07 6.90 -3.22
N MET A 92 9.25 7.94 -3.09
CA MET A 92 7.80 7.81 -2.93
C MET A 92 7.13 7.09 -4.12
N PHE A 93 7.49 7.41 -5.37
CA PHE A 93 7.01 6.67 -6.54
C PHE A 93 7.46 5.21 -6.54
N GLY A 94 8.71 4.95 -6.16
CA GLY A 94 9.24 3.59 -6.01
C GLY A 94 8.52 2.78 -4.94
N THR A 95 8.33 3.35 -3.75
CA THR A 95 7.60 2.74 -2.64
C THR A 95 6.13 2.54 -3.00
N GLY A 96 5.49 3.48 -3.69
CA GLY A 96 4.13 3.34 -4.18
C GLY A 96 3.98 2.17 -5.16
N ALA A 97 4.93 1.96 -6.06
CA ALA A 97 4.96 0.79 -6.93
C ALA A 97 5.20 -0.51 -6.14
N MET A 98 6.17 -0.52 -5.21
CA MET A 98 6.50 -1.68 -4.39
C MET A 98 5.40 -2.10 -3.42
N ALA A 99 4.53 -1.17 -3.02
CA ALA A 99 3.34 -1.48 -2.22
C ALA A 99 2.41 -2.51 -2.90
N TYR A 100 2.42 -2.57 -4.24
CA TYR A 100 1.65 -3.54 -5.01
C TYR A 100 2.52 -4.65 -5.62
N LEU A 101 3.73 -4.32 -6.12
CA LEU A 101 4.65 -5.32 -6.71
C LEU A 101 5.14 -6.36 -5.71
N SER A 102 5.14 -6.04 -4.42
CA SER A 102 5.50 -7.00 -3.36
C SER A 102 4.56 -8.22 -3.31
N ALA A 103 3.28 -8.05 -3.64
CA ALA A 103 2.29 -9.12 -3.61
C ALA A 103 2.60 -10.29 -4.59
N PRO A 104 2.80 -10.06 -5.90
CA PRO A 104 3.16 -11.13 -6.83
C PRO A 104 4.54 -11.73 -6.53
N LEU A 105 5.50 -10.93 -6.06
CA LEU A 105 6.81 -11.45 -5.64
C LEU A 105 6.67 -12.42 -4.46
N TRP A 106 5.87 -12.06 -3.47
CA TRP A 106 5.58 -12.91 -2.32
C TRP A 106 4.80 -14.17 -2.72
N LEU A 107 3.81 -14.03 -3.60
CA LEU A 107 3.09 -15.17 -4.15
C LEU A 107 4.05 -16.14 -4.87
N CYS A 108 4.94 -15.64 -5.73
CA CYS A 108 5.98 -16.45 -6.37
C CYS A 108 6.91 -17.14 -5.36
N PHE A 109 7.33 -16.42 -4.30
CA PHE A 109 8.15 -16.99 -3.25
C PHE A 109 7.44 -18.16 -2.54
N LEU A 110 6.17 -17.97 -2.16
CA LEU A 110 5.37 -19.01 -1.51
C LEU A 110 5.13 -20.21 -2.43
N THR A 111 4.81 -19.99 -3.71
CA THR A 111 4.52 -21.08 -4.65
C THR A 111 5.78 -21.89 -4.96
N LEU A 112 6.91 -21.23 -5.21
CA LEU A 112 8.20 -21.90 -5.43
C LEU A 112 8.65 -22.65 -4.17
N GLY A 113 8.53 -22.03 -3.00
CA GLY A 113 8.86 -22.67 -1.73
C GLY A 113 8.00 -23.91 -1.47
N THR A 114 6.69 -23.83 -1.74
CA THR A 114 5.77 -24.97 -1.61
C THR A 114 6.10 -26.07 -2.62
N ALA A 115 6.39 -25.73 -3.88
CA ALA A 115 6.77 -26.70 -4.90
C ALA A 115 8.07 -27.43 -4.54
N LEU A 116 9.06 -26.71 -4.01
CA LEU A 116 10.32 -27.29 -3.53
C LEU A 116 10.12 -28.21 -2.32
N TRP A 117 9.23 -27.83 -1.40
CA TRP A 117 8.86 -28.67 -0.26
C TRP A 117 8.20 -29.98 -0.73
N LEU A 118 7.27 -29.89 -1.68
CA LEU A 118 6.60 -31.06 -2.26
C LEU A 118 7.52 -31.94 -3.11
N SER A 119 8.62 -31.40 -3.64
CA SER A 119 9.59 -32.17 -4.43
C SER A 119 10.50 -33.07 -3.57
N GLY A 120 10.31 -33.10 -2.24
CA GLY A 120 11.13 -33.90 -1.33
C GLY A 120 12.54 -33.34 -1.13
N SER A 121 12.77 -32.06 -1.44
CA SER A 121 14.04 -31.40 -1.12
C SER A 121 14.26 -31.46 0.40
N PRO A 122 15.49 -31.74 0.90
CA PRO A 122 15.80 -31.69 2.31
C PRO A 122 15.77 -30.25 2.79
N MET A 123 14.58 -29.68 2.95
CA MET A 123 14.38 -28.44 3.69
C MET A 123 14.76 -28.70 5.15
N VAL A 124 15.34 -27.70 5.80
CA VAL A 124 15.74 -27.74 7.22
C VAL A 124 14.53 -28.16 8.06
N ALA A 125 14.43 -29.45 8.38
CA ALA A 125 13.32 -30.02 9.13
C ALA A 125 13.46 -29.78 10.64
N ASP A 126 14.68 -29.44 11.07
CA ASP A 126 14.99 -29.15 12.46
C ASP A 126 15.05 -27.63 12.70
N TRP A 127 14.08 -27.11 13.43
CA TRP A 127 14.01 -25.71 13.84
C TRP A 127 15.23 -25.28 14.66
N ALA A 128 15.92 -26.21 15.32
CA ALA A 128 17.16 -25.94 16.06
C ALA A 128 18.37 -25.67 15.16
N LEU A 129 18.30 -26.05 13.88
CA LEU A 129 19.35 -25.83 12.88
C LEU A 129 19.07 -24.60 11.99
N LEU A 130 18.02 -23.83 12.28
CA LEU A 130 17.75 -22.60 11.55
C LEU A 130 18.92 -21.63 11.74
N PRO A 131 19.53 -21.11 10.67
CA PRO A 131 20.56 -20.10 10.79
C PRO A 131 20.03 -18.89 11.58
N GLY A 132 20.85 -18.34 12.48
CA GLY A 132 20.44 -17.20 13.31
C GLY A 132 19.98 -15.99 12.48
N GLU A 133 20.48 -15.86 11.26
CA GLU A 133 20.05 -14.86 10.26
C GLU A 133 18.59 -15.03 9.83
N LEU A 134 18.10 -16.27 9.70
CA LEU A 134 16.69 -16.50 9.38
C LEU A 134 15.81 -16.13 10.58
N VAL A 135 16.22 -16.49 11.78
CA VAL A 135 15.48 -16.15 13.01
C VAL A 135 15.41 -14.63 13.19
N SER A 136 16.50 -13.91 12.93
CA SER A 136 16.53 -12.45 13.02
C SER A 136 15.65 -11.80 11.94
N LEU A 137 15.66 -12.31 10.70
CA LEU A 137 14.80 -11.85 9.62
C LEU A 137 13.31 -12.04 9.97
N TRP A 138 12.92 -13.21 10.46
CA TRP A 138 11.56 -13.49 10.91
C TRP A 138 11.14 -12.57 12.07
N SER A 139 12.02 -12.39 13.06
CA SER A 139 11.77 -11.51 14.20
C SER A 139 11.56 -10.06 13.75
N TRP A 140 12.41 -9.55 12.85
CA TRP A 140 12.28 -8.21 12.31
C TRP A 140 10.98 -8.04 11.51
N THR A 141 10.62 -9.05 10.71
CA THR A 141 9.37 -9.05 9.94
C THR A 141 8.15 -8.99 10.85
N LEU A 142 8.09 -9.84 11.87
CA LEU A 142 7.00 -9.82 12.87
C LEU A 142 6.95 -8.48 13.61
N CYS A 143 8.10 -7.94 14.03
CA CYS A 143 8.17 -6.63 14.64
C CYS A 143 7.56 -5.55 13.72
N LEU A 144 7.99 -5.46 12.46
CA LEU A 144 7.46 -4.45 11.54
C LEU A 144 5.96 -4.59 11.26
N LEU A 145 5.43 -5.83 11.24
CA LEU A 145 4.00 -6.08 11.01
C LEU A 145 3.13 -5.72 12.22
N PHE A 146 3.58 -6.03 13.45
CA PHE A 146 2.76 -5.87 14.66
C PHE A 146 3.04 -4.58 15.43
N LEU A 147 4.22 -3.97 15.27
CA LEU A 147 4.64 -2.80 16.04
C LEU A 147 3.67 -1.61 15.93
N PRO A 148 3.21 -1.19 14.73
CA PRO A 148 2.28 -0.05 14.63
C PRO A 148 0.99 -0.26 15.43
N ARG A 149 0.48 -1.50 15.44
CA ARG A 149 -0.72 -1.88 16.18
C ARG A 149 -0.48 -1.85 17.69
N ILE A 150 0.64 -2.40 18.14
CA ILE A 150 1.04 -2.37 19.56
C ILE A 150 1.19 -0.92 20.02
N LEU A 151 1.84 -0.07 19.23
CA LEU A 151 1.98 1.36 19.52
C LEU A 151 0.64 2.08 19.57
N GLY A 152 -0.30 1.75 18.69
CA GLY A 152 -1.67 2.29 18.71
C GLY A 152 -2.41 1.96 20.01
N ILE A 153 -2.38 0.70 20.44
CA ILE A 153 -2.99 0.27 21.71
C ILE A 153 -2.29 0.97 22.88
N ALA A 154 -0.95 1.00 22.89
CA ALA A 154 -0.18 1.66 23.94
C ALA A 154 -0.51 3.15 24.02
N ALA A 155 -0.63 3.85 22.89
CA ALA A 155 -0.99 5.26 22.85
C ALA A 155 -2.36 5.53 23.48
N VAL A 156 -3.39 4.71 23.18
CA VAL A 156 -4.72 4.83 23.79
C VAL A 156 -4.67 4.62 25.30
N LEU A 157 -3.92 3.60 25.76
CA LEU A 157 -3.79 3.31 27.19
C LEU A 157 -3.02 4.39 27.95
N LEU A 158 -1.93 4.91 27.37
CA LEU A 158 -1.13 6.00 27.95
C LEU A 158 -1.93 7.30 28.06
N LYS A 159 -2.79 7.60 27.07
CA LYS A 159 -3.70 8.75 27.10
C LYS A 159 -4.95 8.52 27.97
N ARG A 160 -5.15 7.31 28.49
CA ARG A 160 -6.32 6.89 29.27
C ARG A 160 -7.65 7.02 28.51
N GLU A 161 -7.61 6.89 27.19
CA GLU A 161 -8.76 7.05 26.29
C GLU A 161 -9.52 5.72 26.06
N GLN A 162 -9.14 4.64 26.74
CA GLN A 162 -9.74 3.30 26.54
C GLN A 162 -11.24 3.25 26.79
N GLN A 163 -11.81 4.18 27.58
CA GLN A 163 -13.25 4.21 27.84
C GLN A 163 -14.06 4.53 26.58
N ALA A 164 -13.51 5.28 25.63
CA ALA A 164 -14.14 5.52 24.32
C ALA A 164 -14.29 4.22 23.51
N TYR A 165 -13.51 3.19 23.85
CA TYR A 165 -13.52 1.87 23.22
C TYR A 165 -14.18 0.79 24.11
N GLY A 166 -14.91 1.20 25.14
CA GLY A 166 -15.57 0.28 26.09
C GLY A 166 -14.64 -0.33 27.13
N GLY A 167 -13.46 0.26 27.38
CA GLY A 167 -12.49 -0.17 28.38
C GLY A 167 -11.36 -1.06 27.83
N THR A 168 -10.37 -1.35 28.67
CA THR A 168 -9.14 -2.07 28.27
C THR A 168 -9.42 -3.45 27.65
N ALA A 169 -10.31 -4.23 28.27
CA ALA A 169 -10.63 -5.58 27.78
C ALA A 169 -11.28 -5.56 26.40
N ASN A 170 -12.22 -4.62 26.17
CA ASN A 170 -12.88 -4.46 24.88
C ASN A 170 -11.91 -3.94 23.82
N LEU A 171 -11.03 -3.00 24.15
CA LEU A 171 -9.97 -2.53 23.27
C LEU A 171 -9.07 -3.69 22.79
N LEU A 172 -8.59 -4.52 23.72
CA LEU A 172 -7.72 -5.66 23.39
C LEU A 172 -8.46 -6.73 22.57
N ARG A 173 -9.72 -7.03 22.92
CA ARG A 173 -10.55 -7.97 22.17
C ARG A 173 -10.82 -7.48 20.75
N SER A 174 -11.14 -6.21 20.58
CA SER A 174 -11.35 -5.58 19.27
C SER A 174 -10.07 -5.62 18.43
N ALA A 175 -8.92 -5.29 19.03
CA ALA A 175 -7.64 -5.36 18.32
C ALA A 175 -7.29 -6.79 17.87
N LEU A 176 -7.56 -7.80 18.71
CA LEU A 176 -7.35 -9.20 18.37
C LEU A 176 -8.29 -9.66 17.24
N LEU A 177 -9.58 -9.34 17.35
CA LEU A 177 -10.56 -9.67 16.30
C LEU A 177 -10.19 -9.02 14.97
N GLU A 178 -9.78 -7.76 14.98
CA GLU A 178 -9.33 -7.05 13.78
C GLU A 178 -8.08 -7.72 13.19
N THR A 179 -7.11 -8.14 14.02
CA THR A 179 -5.93 -8.89 13.56
C THR A 179 -6.33 -10.23 12.90
N LEU A 180 -7.24 -10.98 13.50
CA LEU A 180 -7.73 -12.24 12.93
C LEU A 180 -8.41 -12.00 11.58
N ILE A 181 -9.27 -10.99 11.48
CA ILE A 181 -9.93 -10.60 10.22
C ILE A 181 -8.89 -10.18 9.18
N ALA A 182 -7.89 -9.38 9.55
CA ALA A 182 -6.83 -8.94 8.65
C ALA A 182 -5.99 -10.12 8.13
N LEU A 183 -5.67 -11.09 8.99
CA LEU A 183 -4.97 -12.32 8.60
C LEU A 183 -5.78 -13.15 7.60
N LEU A 184 -7.10 -13.26 7.79
CA LEU A 184 -7.99 -13.94 6.85
C LEU A 184 -8.10 -13.20 5.50
N GLN A 185 -8.06 -11.88 5.51
CA GLN A 185 -8.12 -11.06 4.30
C GLN A 185 -6.79 -11.03 3.52
N ALA A 186 -5.64 -11.23 4.19
CA ALA A 186 -4.33 -11.08 3.58
C ALA A 186 -4.11 -11.94 2.32
N PRO A 187 -4.48 -13.24 2.28
CA PRO A 187 -4.36 -14.05 1.07
C PRO A 187 -5.24 -13.55 -0.09
N ILE A 188 -6.46 -13.10 0.23
CA ILE A 188 -7.40 -12.55 -0.77
C ILE A 188 -6.80 -11.30 -1.40
N ARG A 189 -6.30 -10.38 -0.57
CA ARG A 189 -5.63 -9.14 -1.02
C ARG A 189 -4.37 -9.44 -1.83
N MET A 190 -3.56 -10.41 -1.41
CA MET A 190 -2.36 -10.83 -2.13
C MET A 190 -2.69 -11.30 -3.55
N LEU A 191 -3.70 -12.16 -3.71
CA LEU A 191 -4.15 -12.62 -5.03
C LEU A 191 -4.70 -11.47 -5.87
N ALA A 192 -5.54 -10.62 -5.28
CA ALA A 192 -6.10 -9.45 -5.96
C ALA A 192 -5.00 -8.49 -6.44
N HIS A 193 -4.05 -8.11 -5.58
CA HIS A 193 -2.93 -7.25 -5.94
C HIS A 193 -2.05 -7.88 -7.02
N SER A 194 -1.78 -9.18 -6.93
CA SER A 194 -1.02 -9.91 -7.96
C SER A 194 -1.73 -9.84 -9.33
N LEU A 195 -3.04 -10.03 -9.35
CA LEU A 195 -3.86 -9.89 -10.56
C LEU A 195 -3.86 -8.44 -11.06
N PHE A 196 -4.00 -7.44 -10.18
CA PHE A 196 -4.01 -6.03 -10.57
C PHE A 196 -2.69 -5.59 -11.18
N VAL A 197 -1.56 -6.05 -10.64
CA VAL A 197 -0.23 -5.84 -11.23
C VAL A 197 -0.16 -6.46 -12.62
N ALA A 198 -0.56 -7.73 -12.77
CA ALA A 198 -0.55 -8.40 -14.06
C ALA A 198 -1.41 -7.66 -15.10
N VAL A 199 -2.61 -7.22 -14.71
CA VAL A 199 -3.53 -6.44 -15.55
C VAL A 199 -2.93 -5.08 -15.93
N ALA A 200 -2.34 -4.36 -14.97
CA ALA A 200 -1.74 -3.05 -15.21
C ALA A 200 -0.54 -3.12 -16.18
N LEU A 201 0.28 -4.17 -16.06
CA LEU A 201 1.42 -4.41 -16.95
C LEU A 201 1.00 -4.87 -18.35
N THR A 202 -0.01 -5.73 -18.45
CA THR A 202 -0.51 -6.26 -19.74
C THR A 202 -1.44 -5.28 -20.48
N GLY A 203 -2.05 -4.33 -19.77
CA GLY A 203 -2.99 -3.37 -20.35
C GLY A 203 -4.36 -3.96 -20.67
N LEU A 204 -4.70 -5.12 -20.11
CA LEU A 204 -6.04 -5.70 -20.23
C LEU A 204 -7.07 -4.74 -19.63
N LYS A 205 -7.99 -4.26 -20.45
CA LYS A 205 -9.06 -3.35 -20.00
C LYS A 205 -10.12 -4.18 -19.28
N LEU A 206 -10.06 -4.18 -17.95
CA LEU A 206 -11.22 -4.52 -17.12
C LEU A 206 -11.95 -3.20 -16.84
N GLU A 207 -13.17 -3.04 -17.35
CA GLU A 207 -13.93 -1.81 -17.14
C GLU A 207 -14.09 -1.50 -15.63
N TRP A 208 -13.91 -0.24 -15.26
CA TRP A 208 -14.17 0.26 -13.92
C TRP A 208 -15.42 1.12 -13.96
N LYS A 209 -16.42 0.76 -13.15
CA LYS A 209 -17.64 1.55 -12.94
C LYS A 209 -17.50 2.27 -11.60
N SER A 210 -17.70 3.59 -11.59
CA SER A 210 -17.70 4.36 -10.34
C SER A 210 -18.70 3.78 -9.34
N PRO A 211 -18.34 3.67 -8.05
CA PRO A 211 -19.32 3.35 -7.02
C PRO A 211 -20.46 4.38 -7.09
N PRO A 212 -21.73 3.95 -6.92
CA PRO A 212 -22.85 4.87 -6.81
C PRO A 212 -22.58 5.85 -5.67
N ARG A 213 -22.80 7.14 -5.92
CA ARG A 213 -22.64 8.24 -4.95
C ARG A 213 -23.98 8.63 -4.34
N GLU A 214 -24.79 7.65 -3.98
CA GLU A 214 -26.02 7.90 -3.23
C GLU A 214 -25.79 7.40 -1.79
N ALA A 215 -25.93 8.34 -0.86
CA ALA A 215 -25.88 8.13 0.58
C ALA A 215 -27.28 7.74 1.10
#